data_AF-A0A5D4H2V0-F1
#
_entry.id   AF-A0A5D4H2V0-F1
#
_cell.length_a   1.000
_cell.length_b   1.000
_cell.length_c   1.000
_cell.angle_alpha   90.00
_cell.angle_beta   90.00
_cell.angle_gamma   90.00
#
_symmetry.space_group_name_H-M   'P 1'
#
loop_
_entity.id
_entity.type
_entity.pdbx_description
1 polymer ?
#
loop_
_entity_poly.entity_id
_entity_poly.type
_entity_poly.pdbx_seq_one_letter_code
_entity_poly.pdbx_strand_id
1 'polypeptide(L)' 'MSRYDPTDSEWCVIERLSLNKSRGVPRVDDRRVLNGIFWMLRSGARWSDLPERYGPRTTCYNRFVR' A
#
# COMPACT_ATOMS: atom_id res chain seq x y z
N MET A 1 6.27 -0.77 12.85
CA MET A 1 6.36 0.29 11.82
C MET A 1 7.71 0.16 11.15
N SER A 2 7.73 -0.06 9.83
CA SER A 2 8.94 -0.14 9.03
C SER A 2 9.47 1.25 8.68
N ARG A 3 10.78 1.37 8.42
CA ARG A 3 11.44 2.62 7.95
C ARG A 3 10.73 3.27 6.75
N TYR A 4 9.99 2.48 5.97
CA TYR A 4 9.36 2.92 4.73
C TYR A 4 7.84 3.13 4.85
N ASP A 5 7.26 2.95 6.03
CA ASP A 5 5.82 3.17 6.25
C ASP A 5 5.54 4.67 6.40
N PRO A 6 4.53 5.24 5.69
CA PRO A 6 4.09 6.61 5.90
C PRO A 6 3.56 6.81 7.32
N THR A 7 3.90 7.98 7.88
CA THR A 7 3.36 8.49 9.15
C THR A 7 1.85 8.70 9.04
N ASP A 8 1.15 8.78 10.18
CA ASP A 8 -0.31 9.02 10.19
C ASP A 8 -0.69 10.33 9.47
N SER A 9 0.16 11.36 9.55
CA SER A 9 -0.04 12.64 8.87
C SER A 9 0.12 12.53 7.35
N GLU A 10 1.17 11.85 6.88
CA GLU A 10 1.35 11.56 5.45
C GLU A 10 0.20 10.68 4.93
N TRP A 11 -0.22 9.72 5.76
CA TRP A 11 -1.34 8.83 5.45
C TRP A 11 -2.65 9.60 5.25
N CYS A 12 -2.95 10.59 6.08
CA CYS A 12 -4.14 11.43 5.94
C CYS A 12 -4.18 12.17 4.58
N VAL A 13 -3.01 12.63 4.10
CA VAL A 13 -2.90 13.25 2.77
C VAL A 13 -3.12 12.21 1.67
N ILE A 14 -2.48 11.03 1.79
CA ILE A 14 -2.62 9.93 0.82
C ILE A 14 -4.06 9.42 0.75
N GLU A 15 -4.73 9.26 1.90
CA GLU A 15 -6.12 8.82 1.99
C GLU A 15 -7.06 9.82 1.29
N ARG A 16 -6.85 11.12 1.51
CA ARG A 16 -7.58 12.18 0.81
C ARG A 16 -7.31 12.19 -0.70
N LEU A 17 -6.10 11.88 -1.14
CA LEU A 17 -5.78 11.77 -2.57
C LEU A 17 -6.27 10.44 -3.18
N SER A 18 -6.43 9.41 -2.35
CA SER A 18 -7.00 8.11 -2.72
C SER A 18 -8.54 8.12 -2.74
N LEU A 19 -9.16 9.31 -2.66
CA LEU A 19 -10.58 9.50 -2.89
C LEU A 19 -10.87 9.33 -4.40
N ASN A 20 -11.58 8.25 -4.75
CA ASN A 20 -12.77 8.28 -5.63
C ASN A 20 -13.05 7.05 -6.50
N LYS A 21 -12.39 5.88 -6.34
CA LYS A 21 -12.78 4.68 -7.13
C LYS A 21 -12.78 3.36 -6.37
N SER A 22 -13.51 3.29 -5.26
CA SER A 22 -14.12 2.03 -4.80
C SER A 22 -15.46 1.85 -5.53
N ARG A 23 -15.42 1.41 -6.80
CA ARG A 23 -16.58 0.69 -7.35
C ARG A 23 -16.57 -0.69 -6.70
N GLY A 24 -17.47 -0.94 -5.75
CA GLY A 24 -17.66 -2.25 -5.11
C GLY A 24 -17.24 -2.32 -3.64
N VAL A 25 -16.83 -3.52 -3.21
CA VAL A 25 -16.57 -3.92 -1.82
C VAL A 25 -15.60 -2.95 -1.10
N PRO A 26 -15.88 -2.55 0.15
CA PRO A 26 -14.96 -1.76 0.96
C PRO A 26 -13.60 -2.44 1.03
N ARG A 27 -12.53 -1.70 0.73
CA ARG A 27 -11.18 -2.23 0.80
C ARG A 27 -10.81 -2.40 2.27
N VAL A 28 -10.75 -3.65 2.71
CA VAL A 28 -10.16 -4.00 4.00
C VAL A 28 -8.66 -3.74 3.85
N ASP A 29 -8.17 -2.69 4.52
CA ASP A 29 -6.76 -2.32 4.68
C ASP A 29 -6.01 -1.68 3.50
N ASP A 30 -6.57 -0.63 2.88
CA ASP A 30 -5.84 0.20 1.89
C ASP A 30 -4.47 0.68 2.43
N ARG A 31 -4.40 0.98 3.74
CA ARG A 31 -3.15 1.36 4.43
C ARG A 31 -2.08 0.29 4.36
N ARG A 32 -2.45 -0.95 4.61
CA ARG A 32 -1.51 -2.08 4.61
C ARG A 32 -0.93 -2.31 3.22
N VAL A 33 -1.79 -2.24 2.20
CA VAL A 33 -1.42 -2.44 0.79
C VAL A 33 -0.55 -1.30 0.28
N LEU A 34 -0.92 -0.05 0.54
CA LEU A 34 -0.11 1.12 0.14
C LEU A 34 1.23 1.14 0.88
N ASN A 35 1.29 0.77 2.16
CA ASN A 35 2.57 0.62 2.87
C ASN A 35 3.47 -0.42 2.20
N GLY A 36 2.91 -1.52 1.70
CA GLY A 36 3.66 -2.52 0.93
C GLY A 36 4.21 -1.96 -0.38
N ILE A 37 3.41 -1.16 -1.09
CA ILE A 37 3.85 -0.47 -2.33
C ILE A 37 4.97 0.53 -2.01
N PHE A 38 4.82 1.36 -0.97
CA PHE A 38 5.87 2.31 -0.58
C PHE A 38 7.15 1.62 -0.11
N TRP A 39 7.03 0.50 0.60
CA TRP A 39 8.18 -0.32 0.96
C TRP A 39 8.91 -0.80 -0.29
N MET A 40 8.20 -1.31 -1.31
CA MET A 40 8.80 -1.76 -2.57
C MET A 40 9.48 -0.59 -3.30
N LEU A 41 8.77 0.52 -3.49
CA LEU A 41 9.28 1.70 -4.19
C LEU A 41 10.51 2.33 -3.52
N ARG A 42 10.56 2.34 -2.19
CA ARG A 42 11.70 2.90 -1.43
C ARG A 42 12.85 1.93 -1.25
N SER A 43 12.58 0.63 -1.14
CA SER A 43 13.63 -0.38 -0.99
C SER A 43 14.26 -0.81 -2.32
N GLY A 44 13.54 -0.66 -3.44
CA GLY A 44 13.94 -1.20 -4.74
C GLY A 44 13.97 -2.73 -4.80
N ALA A 45 13.45 -3.40 -3.76
CA ALA A 45 13.40 -4.85 -3.70
C ALA A 45 12.35 -5.42 -4.67
N ARG A 46 12.45 -6.72 -4.97
CA ARG A 46 11.45 -7.36 -5.83
C ARG A 46 10.13 -7.48 -5.07
N TRP A 47 9.02 -7.50 -5.80
CA TRP A 47 7.71 -7.82 -5.23
C TRP A 47 7.72 -9.15 -4.46
N SER A 48 8.55 -10.10 -4.89
CA SER A 48 8.74 -11.38 -4.21
C SER A 48 9.25 -11.25 -2.77
N ASP A 49 10.00 -10.19 -2.47
CA ASP A 49 10.60 -9.96 -1.15
C ASP A 49 9.69 -9.13 -0.23
N LEU A 50 8.48 -8.81 -0.70
CA LEU A 50 7.52 -8.04 0.08
C LEU A 50 7.23 -8.74 1.41
N PRO A 51 7.44 -8.04 2.54
CA PRO A 51 7.12 -8.59 3.84
C PRO A 51 5.64 -8.97 3.97
N GLU A 52 5.36 -10.16 4.52
CA GLU A 52 4.01 -10.70 4.70
C GLU A 52 3.10 -9.80 5.56
N ARG A 53 3.69 -8.95 6.41
CA ARG A 53 2.98 -7.91 7.17
C ARG A 53 2.19 -6.95 6.28
N TYR A 54 2.52 -6.79 5.00
CA TYR A 54 1.78 -5.95 4.06
C TYR A 54 0.68 -6.69 3.29
N GLY A 55 0.53 -7.99 3.55
CA GLY A 55 -0.48 -8.82 2.93
C GLY A 55 0.01 -9.46 1.63
N PRO A 56 -0.91 -10.07 0.87
CA PRO A 56 -0.54 -10.78 -0.35
C PRO A 56 0.14 -9.86 -1.37
N ARG A 57 1.28 -10.32 -1.89
CA ARG A 57 2.05 -9.65 -2.96
C ARG A 57 1.17 -9.29 -4.15
N THR A 58 0.27 -10.19 -4.53
CA THR A 58 -0.69 -10.02 -5.63
C THR A 58 -1.64 -8.85 -5.39
N THR A 59 -2.11 -8.64 -4.15
CA THR A 59 -2.98 -7.50 -3.81
C THR A 59 -2.24 -6.17 -3.95
N CYS A 60 -0.98 -6.11 -3.49
CA CYS A 60 -0.16 -4.91 -3.62
C CYS A 60 0.18 -4.61 -5.08
N TYR A 61 0.55 -5.63 -5.85
CA TYR A 61 0.83 -5.50 -7.28
C TYR A 61 -0.42 -5.04 -8.06
N ASN A 62 -1.56 -5.71 -7.86
CA ASN A 62 -2.83 -5.36 -8.51
C ASN A 62 -3.28 -3.93 -8.17
N ARG A 63 -2.94 -3.43 -6.98
CA ARG A 63 -3.21 -2.05 -6.58
C ARG A 63 -2.26 -1.05 -7.24
N PHE A 64 -1.01 -1.42 -7.46
CA PHE A 64 0.01 -0.60 -8.11
C PHE A 64 -0.24 -0.42 -9.61
N VAL A 65 -0.70 -1.46 -10.30
CA VAL A 65 -0.94 -1.42 -11.76
C VAL A 65 -2.33 -0.90 -12.16
N ARG A 66 -3.17 -0.49 -11.19
CA ARG A 66 -4.56 -0.10 -11.41
C ARG A 66 -4.75 1.40 -11.62
#